data_AF-F7DC05-F1
#
_entry.id   AF-F7DC05-F1
#
_cell.length_a   1.000
_cell.length_b   1.000
_cell.length_c   1.000
_cell.angle_alpha   90.00
_cell.angle_beta   90.00
_cell.angle_gamma   90.00
#
_symmetry.space_group_name_H-M   'P 1'
#
loop_
_entity.id
_entity.type
_entity.pdbx_description
1 polymer ?
#
loop_
_entity_poly.entity_id
_entity_poly.type
_entity_poly.pdbx_seq_one_letter_code
_entity_poly.pdbx_strand_id
1 'polypeptide(L)'
;GLPQPSTVGELGTVLKNLELARKLMAQYGTPNNIDIWMGGVSEPLEPNGRVGQLLACLIGTQFRKLRDGDRFWWENPGVFSKQQRQALASISLPRIICDNTGITTVSKNNIFMSNTYPRDFVSCNTLPKLNLTSWKET
;
A
#
# COMPACT_ATOMS: atom_id res chain seq x y z
N GLY A 1 -22.03 -1.74 1.64
CA GLY A 1 -21.65 -0.88 2.77
C GLY A 1 -21.45 0.56 2.36
N LEU A 2 -21.13 0.83 1.09
CA LEU A 2 -21.08 2.18 0.52
C LEU A 2 -22.39 2.50 -0.22
N PRO A 3 -22.73 3.79 -0.43
CA PRO A 3 -23.85 4.19 -1.26
C PRO A 3 -23.74 3.63 -2.69
N GLN A 4 -24.88 3.28 -3.29
CA GLN A 4 -24.97 2.76 -4.65
C GLN A 4 -25.68 3.80 -5.52
N PRO A 5 -24.95 4.60 -6.32
CA PRO A 5 -25.59 5.61 -7.16
C PRO A 5 -26.40 4.94 -8.27
N SER A 6 -27.60 5.45 -8.53
CA SER A 6 -28.53 4.98 -9.55
C SER A 6 -28.65 5.95 -10.72
N THR A 7 -28.42 7.24 -10.47
CA THR A 7 -28.51 8.30 -11.48
C THR A 7 -27.15 8.94 -11.77
N VAL A 8 -27.05 9.64 -12.90
CA VAL A 8 -25.85 10.41 -13.26
C VAL A 8 -25.50 11.49 -12.22
N GLY A 9 -26.50 12.07 -11.56
CA GLY A 9 -26.30 13.08 -10.51
C GLY A 9 -25.75 12.48 -9.21
N GLU A 10 -26.28 11.32 -8.81
CA GLU A 10 -25.76 10.56 -7.67
C GLU A 10 -24.34 10.07 -7.93
N LEU A 11 -24.07 9.52 -9.12
CA LEU A 11 -22.72 9.09 -9.51
C LEU A 11 -21.76 10.28 -9.53
N GLY A 12 -22.18 11.43 -10.05
CA GLY A 12 -21.39 12.67 -10.04
C GLY A 12 -21.02 13.12 -8.62
N THR A 13 -21.93 12.95 -7.66
CA THR A 13 -21.69 13.24 -6.24
C THR A 13 -20.66 12.28 -5.63
N VAL A 14 -20.80 10.97 -5.88
CA VAL A 14 -19.86 9.95 -5.39
C VAL A 14 -18.45 10.19 -5.95
N LEU A 15 -18.35 10.45 -7.26
CA LEU A 15 -17.07 10.67 -7.92
C LEU A 15 -16.48 12.07 -7.67
N LYS A 16 -17.25 12.99 -7.06
CA LYS A 16 -16.94 14.43 -7.00
C LYS A 16 -16.62 15.02 -8.38
N ASN A 17 -17.21 14.45 -9.43
CA ASN A 17 -16.93 14.79 -10.82
C ASN A 17 -18.13 14.42 -11.72
N LEU A 18 -18.95 15.41 -12.03
CA LEU A 18 -20.14 15.22 -12.87
C LEU A 18 -19.80 14.93 -14.34
N GLU A 19 -18.68 15.45 -14.85
CA GLU A 19 -18.25 15.21 -16.23
C GLU A 19 -17.86 13.74 -16.43
N LEU A 20 -17.07 13.19 -15.50
CA LEU A 20 -16.68 11.79 -15.50
C LEU A 20 -17.90 10.87 -15.36
N ALA A 21 -18.82 11.20 -14.46
CA ALA A 21 -20.08 10.46 -14.30
C ALA A 21 -20.90 10.42 -15.59
N ARG A 22 -21.01 11.54 -16.34
CA ARG A 22 -21.69 11.57 -17.64
C ARG A 22 -21.02 10.65 -18.66
N LYS A 23 -19.69 10.64 -18.72
CA LYS A 23 -18.94 9.76 -19.65
C LYS A 23 -19.15 8.28 -19.30
N LEU A 24 -19.11 7.92 -18.02
CA LEU A 24 -19.38 6.55 -17.56
C LEU A 24 -20.82 6.14 -17.88
N MET A 25 -21.80 6.98 -17.59
CA MET A 25 -23.21 6.69 -17.92
C MET A 25 -23.45 6.55 -19.42
N ALA A 26 -22.76 7.32 -20.25
CA ALA A 26 -22.86 7.21 -21.71
C ALA A 26 -22.32 5.86 -22.25
N GLN A 27 -21.33 5.27 -21.58
CA GLN A 27 -20.76 3.98 -21.99
C GLN A 27 -21.51 2.78 -21.38
N TYR A 28 -21.85 2.85 -20.10
CA TYR A 28 -22.38 1.71 -19.35
C TYR A 28 -23.91 1.73 -19.15
N GLY A 29 -24.57 2.86 -19.43
CA GLY A 29 -26.01 3.07 -19.25
C GLY A 29 -26.47 3.19 -17.80
N THR A 30 -25.89 2.38 -16.90
CA THR A 30 -26.19 2.34 -15.47
C THR A 30 -24.90 2.14 -14.67
N PRO A 31 -24.77 2.70 -13.45
CA PRO A 31 -23.61 2.46 -12.60
C PRO A 31 -23.38 0.98 -12.25
N ASN A 32 -24.44 0.17 -12.25
CA ASN A 32 -24.37 -1.27 -11.99
C ASN A 32 -23.55 -2.05 -13.02
N ASN A 33 -23.40 -1.52 -14.23
CA ASN A 33 -22.65 -2.16 -15.31
C ASN A 33 -21.21 -1.68 -15.41
N ILE A 34 -20.80 -0.69 -14.59
CA ILE A 34 -19.43 -0.18 -14.61
C ILE A 34 -18.49 -1.27 -14.10
N ASP A 35 -17.51 -1.65 -14.93
CA ASP A 35 -16.50 -2.62 -14.54
C ASP A 35 -15.79 -2.21 -13.25
N ILE A 36 -15.54 -3.17 -12.37
CA ILE A 36 -15.02 -2.91 -11.01
C ILE A 36 -13.72 -2.10 -11.01
N TRP A 37 -12.83 -2.36 -11.97
CA TRP A 37 -11.58 -1.61 -12.09
C TRP A 37 -11.85 -0.18 -12.52
N MET A 38 -12.70 0.03 -13.53
CA MET A 38 -13.06 1.37 -14.01
C MET A 38 -13.76 2.19 -12.94
N GLY A 39 -14.74 1.61 -12.23
CA GLY A 39 -15.40 2.29 -11.12
C GLY A 39 -14.43 2.61 -9.98
N GLY A 40 -13.61 1.63 -9.60
CA GLY A 40 -12.66 1.76 -8.50
C GLY A 40 -11.59 2.84 -8.71
N VAL A 41 -11.02 2.95 -9.91
CA VAL A 41 -10.01 3.99 -10.21
C VAL A 41 -10.62 5.36 -10.51
N SER A 42 -11.94 5.43 -10.75
CA SER A 42 -12.66 6.67 -11.01
C SER A 42 -13.02 7.43 -9.73
N GLU A 43 -13.10 6.74 -8.59
CA GLU A 43 -13.39 7.36 -7.30
C GLU A 43 -12.28 8.33 -6.87
N PRO A 44 -12.64 9.43 -6.18
CA PRO A 44 -11.65 10.36 -5.64
C PRO A 44 -10.79 9.66 -4.60
N LEU A 45 -9.50 9.97 -4.60
CA LEU A 45 -8.54 9.35 -3.70
C LEU A 45 -8.81 9.74 -2.24
N GLU A 46 -8.65 8.79 -1.33
CA GLU A 46 -8.70 9.05 0.11
C GLU A 46 -7.55 9.99 0.55
N PRO A 47 -7.73 10.82 1.59
CA PRO A 47 -6.67 11.66 2.13
C PRO A 47 -5.42 10.86 2.49
N ASN A 48 -4.25 11.28 1.99
CA ASN A 48 -2.97 10.57 2.10
C ASN A 48 -2.94 9.17 1.46
N GLY A 49 -4.02 8.72 0.83
CA GLY A 49 -4.12 7.48 0.06
C GLY A 49 -3.84 7.68 -1.42
N ARG A 50 -3.90 6.58 -2.17
CA ARG A 50 -3.76 6.54 -3.63
C ARG A 50 -4.87 5.76 -4.32
N VAL A 51 -5.94 5.44 -3.59
CA VAL A 51 -7.13 4.77 -4.09
C VAL A 51 -8.38 5.39 -3.46
N GLY A 52 -9.52 5.27 -4.12
CA GLY A 52 -10.83 5.64 -3.57
C GLY A 52 -11.36 4.63 -2.56
N GLN A 53 -12.53 4.93 -2.00
CA GLN A 53 -13.13 4.21 -0.88
C GLN A 53 -13.46 2.74 -1.22
N LEU A 54 -13.96 2.47 -2.43
CA LEU A 54 -14.28 1.13 -2.89
C LEU A 54 -13.02 0.25 -2.95
N LEU A 55 -11.96 0.73 -3.61
CA LEU A 55 -10.70 0.01 -3.69
C LEU A 55 -10.00 -0.10 -2.34
N ALA A 56 -10.08 0.92 -1.48
CA ALA A 56 -9.56 0.85 -0.12
C ALA A 56 -10.24 -0.27 0.68
N CYS A 57 -11.57 -0.42 0.56
CA CYS A 57 -12.32 -1.50 1.18
C CYS A 57 -11.88 -2.87 0.68
N LEU A 58 -11.81 -3.06 -0.65
CA LEU A 58 -11.45 -4.34 -1.27
C LEU A 58 -10.01 -4.74 -0.94
N ILE A 59 -9.05 -3.84 -1.17
CA ILE A 59 -7.62 -4.07 -0.92
C ILE A 59 -7.39 -4.30 0.58
N GLY A 60 -7.92 -3.43 1.44
CA GLY A 60 -7.76 -3.54 2.88
C GLY A 60 -8.35 -4.84 3.45
N THR A 61 -9.53 -5.26 2.98
CA THR A 61 -10.14 -6.54 3.37
C THR A 61 -9.28 -7.73 2.93
N GLN A 62 -8.74 -7.68 1.71
CA GLN A 62 -7.86 -8.73 1.21
C GLN A 62 -6.57 -8.85 2.04
N PHE A 63 -5.85 -7.74 2.26
CA PHE A 63 -4.62 -7.75 3.07
C PHE A 63 -4.86 -8.16 4.53
N ARG A 64 -6.00 -7.76 5.11
CA ARG A 64 -6.39 -8.22 6.44
C ARG A 64 -6.57 -9.73 6.48
N LYS A 65 -7.28 -10.32 5.52
CA LYS A 65 -7.46 -11.78 5.45
C LYS A 65 -6.15 -12.52 5.22
N LEU A 66 -5.27 -11.98 4.37
CA LEU A 66 -3.93 -12.54 4.15
C LEU A 66 -3.10 -12.53 5.43
N ARG A 67 -3.14 -11.45 6.21
CA ARG A 67 -2.43 -11.34 7.49
C ARG A 67 -3.04 -12.24 8.57
N ASP A 68 -4.34 -12.07 8.85
CA ASP A 68 -5.02 -12.72 9.97
C ASP A 68 -5.17 -14.24 9.73
N GLY A 69 -5.21 -14.68 8.47
CA GLY A 69 -5.31 -16.08 8.08
C GLY A 69 -3.97 -16.79 7.87
N ASP A 70 -2.84 -16.08 7.92
CA ASP A 70 -1.53 -16.66 7.73
C ASP A 70 -0.96 -17.20 9.05
N ARG A 71 -0.86 -18.52 9.14
CA ARG A 71 -0.24 -19.19 10.29
C ARG A 71 1.22 -18.77 10.49
N PHE A 72 1.93 -18.40 9.41
CA PHE A 72 3.33 -17.99 9.42
C PHE A 72 3.52 -16.47 9.36
N TRP A 73 2.47 -15.67 9.64
CA TRP A 73 2.62 -14.24 9.78
C TRP A 73 3.75 -13.93 10.78
N TRP A 74 4.69 -13.05 10.41
CA TRP A 74 5.97 -12.91 11.12
C TRP A 74 5.83 -12.47 12.59
N GLU A 75 4.70 -11.88 12.98
CA GLU A 75 4.42 -11.48 14.36
C GLU A 75 3.75 -12.59 15.19
N ASN A 76 3.28 -13.67 14.55
CA ASN A 76 2.60 -14.74 15.25
C ASN A 76 3.53 -15.42 16.28
N PRO A 77 3.00 -15.79 17.46
CA PRO A 77 3.75 -16.56 18.44
C PRO A 77 4.28 -17.87 17.84
N GLY A 78 5.54 -18.19 18.10
CA GLY A 78 6.18 -19.41 17.63
C GLY A 78 6.79 -19.33 16.22
N VAL A 79 6.50 -18.30 15.42
CA VAL A 79 7.14 -18.11 14.10
C VAL A 79 8.58 -17.61 14.27
N PHE A 80 8.74 -16.56 15.08
CA PHE A 80 10.05 -16.01 15.45
C PHE A 80 10.15 -15.85 16.97
N SER A 81 11.37 -15.87 17.50
CA SER A 81 11.64 -15.45 18.87
C SER A 81 11.42 -13.94 19.04
N LYS A 82 11.33 -13.47 20.29
CA LYS A 82 11.19 -12.03 20.57
C LYS A 82 12.39 -11.24 20.02
N GLN A 83 13.60 -11.78 20.15
CA GLN A 83 14.84 -11.18 19.68
C GLN A 83 14.90 -11.14 18.15
N GLN A 84 14.43 -12.20 17.48
CA GLN A 84 14.33 -12.24 16.03
C GLN A 84 13.33 -11.20 15.50
N ARG A 85 12.14 -11.06 16.13
CA ARG A 85 11.18 -10.02 15.76
C ARG A 85 11.74 -8.60 15.93
N GLN A 86 12.49 -8.35 17.00
CA GLN A 86 13.16 -7.06 17.21
C GLN A 86 14.18 -6.76 16.11
N ALA A 87 14.94 -7.76 15.65
CA ALA A 87 15.87 -7.60 14.52
C ALA A 87 15.14 -7.39 13.19
N LEU A 88 14.03 -8.12 12.93
CA LEU A 88 13.24 -7.95 11.72
C LEU A 88 12.57 -6.58 11.65
N ALA A 89 12.16 -6.00 12.78
CA ALA A 89 11.54 -4.67 12.83
C ALA A 89 12.48 -3.53 12.36
N SER A 90 13.79 -3.76 12.27
CA SER A 90 14.75 -2.76 11.76
C SER A 90 15.00 -2.82 10.26
N ILE A 91 14.45 -3.81 9.53
CA ILE A 91 14.68 -3.93 8.08
C ILE A 91 14.01 -2.79 7.31
N SER A 92 14.59 -2.40 6.17
CA SER A 92 13.98 -1.45 5.26
C SER A 92 14.38 -1.77 3.81
N LEU A 93 13.51 -1.45 2.84
CA LEU A 93 13.83 -1.65 1.43
C LEU A 93 15.09 -0.86 0.98
N PRO A 94 15.33 0.41 1.41
CA PRO A 94 16.60 1.09 1.16
C PRO A 94 17.83 0.30 1.66
N ARG A 95 17.76 -0.33 2.84
CA ARG A 95 18.85 -1.15 3.36
C ARG A 95 19.09 -2.40 2.52
N ILE A 96 18.02 -3.06 2.06
CA ILE A 96 18.11 -4.22 1.16
C ILE A 96 18.80 -3.83 -0.15
N ILE A 97 18.48 -2.66 -0.72
CA ILE A 97 19.16 -2.13 -1.91
C ILE A 97 20.65 -1.91 -1.62
N CYS A 98 20.99 -1.28 -0.50
CA CYS A 98 22.38 -1.05 -0.10
C CYS A 98 23.19 -2.35 0.10
N ASP A 99 22.57 -3.42 0.60
CA ASP A 99 23.27 -4.69 0.87
C ASP A 99 23.51 -5.53 -0.39
N ASN A 100 22.72 -5.32 -1.46
CA ASN A 100 22.69 -6.22 -2.62
C ASN A 100 23.00 -5.53 -3.96
N THR A 101 23.36 -4.24 -3.96
CA THR A 101 23.67 -3.49 -5.18
C THR A 101 24.90 -2.61 -4.99
N GLY A 102 25.40 -2.00 -6.08
CA GLY A 102 26.46 -0.99 -6.02
C GLY A 102 26.00 0.42 -5.63
N ILE A 103 24.72 0.61 -5.29
CA ILE A 103 24.15 1.91 -4.95
C ILE A 103 24.54 2.28 -3.51
N THR A 104 25.18 3.45 -3.33
CA THR A 104 25.69 3.90 -2.02
C THR A 104 24.88 5.02 -1.38
N THR A 105 23.96 5.62 -2.13
CA THR A 105 23.03 6.67 -1.69
C THR A 105 21.62 6.25 -2.06
N VAL A 106 20.75 6.12 -1.07
CA VAL A 106 19.38 5.57 -1.22
C VAL A 106 18.36 6.51 -0.59
N SER A 107 17.08 6.30 -0.90
CA SER A 107 15.99 7.04 -0.30
C SER A 107 15.95 6.92 1.23
N LYS A 108 15.48 7.97 1.91
CA LYS A 108 15.14 7.96 3.34
C LYS A 108 14.01 6.96 3.65
N ASN A 109 13.80 6.70 4.95
CA ASN A 109 12.72 5.83 5.41
C ASN A 109 11.35 6.30 4.91
N ASN A 110 10.49 5.34 4.59
CA ASN A 110 9.37 5.47 3.65
C ASN A 110 9.83 5.79 2.22
N ILE A 111 10.49 4.81 1.60
CA ILE A 111 10.96 4.86 0.21
C ILE A 111 9.84 5.15 -0.80
N PHE A 112 8.59 4.81 -0.48
CA PHE A 112 7.43 5.04 -1.34
C PHE A 112 6.96 6.51 -1.35
N MET A 113 7.43 7.33 -0.40
CA MET A 113 7.18 8.78 -0.37
C MET A 113 8.41 9.60 -0.76
N SER A 114 9.62 9.11 -0.45
CA SER A 114 10.89 9.77 -0.78
C SER A 114 11.14 9.76 -2.28
N ASN A 115 11.08 10.92 -2.94
CA ASN A 115 11.08 10.98 -4.41
C ASN A 115 11.99 12.07 -5.02
N THR A 116 12.61 12.94 -4.21
CA THR A 116 13.42 14.06 -4.72
C THR A 116 14.87 13.94 -4.26
N TYR A 117 15.79 13.76 -5.22
CA TYR A 117 17.23 13.83 -4.96
C TYR A 117 17.73 15.29 -4.99
N PRO A 118 18.68 15.71 -4.13
CA PRO A 118 19.29 14.95 -3.02
C PRO A 118 18.49 15.02 -1.70
N ARG A 119 17.42 15.83 -1.65
CA ARG A 119 16.67 16.15 -0.42
C ARG A 119 16.22 14.92 0.38
N ASP A 120 15.74 13.89 -0.32
CA ASP A 120 15.11 12.72 0.29
C ASP A 120 16.03 11.49 0.30
N PHE A 121 17.34 11.69 0.13
CA PHE A 121 18.33 10.62 0.03
C PHE A 121 19.39 10.70 1.13
N VAL A 122 19.95 9.54 1.51
CA VAL A 122 20.97 9.36 2.54
C VAL A 122 22.00 8.32 2.13
N SER A 123 23.20 8.38 2.70
CA SER A 123 24.22 7.36 2.49
C SER A 123 23.81 6.03 3.14
N CYS A 124 24.12 4.92 2.47
CA CYS A 124 23.94 3.57 3.02
C CYS A 124 24.62 3.36 4.38
N ASN A 125 25.66 4.13 4.71
CA ASN A 125 26.37 4.03 5.98
C ASN A 125 25.52 4.49 7.18
N THR A 126 24.46 5.26 6.97
CA THR A 126 23.57 5.71 8.05
C THR A 126 22.43 4.74 8.36
N LEU A 127 22.27 3.68 7.56
CA LEU A 127 21.17 2.72 7.70
C LEU A 127 21.62 1.45 8.44
N PRO A 128 20.93 1.04 9.51
CA PRO A 128 21.30 -0.14 10.29
C PRO A 128 21.16 -1.42 9.45
N LYS A 129 22.13 -2.31 9.55
CA LYS A 129 22.08 -3.64 8.93
C LYS A 129 21.24 -4.60 9.78
N LEU A 130 20.64 -5.60 9.13
CA LEU A 130 19.95 -6.68 9.85
C LEU A 130 20.96 -7.45 10.71
N ASN A 131 20.67 -7.57 12.01
CA ASN A 131 21.48 -8.35 12.94
C ASN A 131 20.96 -9.79 13.05
N LEU A 132 21.73 -10.75 12.55
CA LEU A 132 21.37 -12.18 12.54
C LEU A 132 21.84 -12.96 13.77
N THR A 133 22.38 -12.30 14.81
CA THR A 133 22.93 -12.98 15.99
C THR A 133 21.91 -13.88 16.70
N SER A 134 20.63 -13.50 16.70
CA SER A 134 19.54 -14.27 17.30
C SER A 134 19.09 -15.51 16.50
N TRP A 135 19.70 -15.79 15.35
CA TRP A 135 19.53 -17.03 14.57
C TRP A 135 20.64 -18.05 14.81
N LYS A 136 21.66 -17.71 15.60
CA LYS A 136 22.72 -18.66 15.90
C LYS A 136 22.17 -19.79 16.78
N GLU A 137 22.21 -21.00 16.24
CA GLU A 137 21.96 -22.23 16.99
C GLU A 137 23.22 -22.63 17.76
N THR A 138 23.04 -23.19 18.95
CA THR A 138 24.10 -23.74 19.81
C THR A 138 24.31 -25.22 19.55
#